data_AF-A0AAD8HXC8-F1
#
_entry.id   AF-A0AAD8HXC8-F1
#
_cell.length_a   1.000
_cell.length_b   1.000
_cell.length_c   1.000
_cell.angle_alpha   90.00
_cell.angle_beta   90.00
_cell.angle_gamma   90.00
#
_symmetry.space_group_name_H-M   'P 1'
#
loop_
_entity.id
_entity.type
_entity.pdbx_description
1 polymer ?
#
loop_
_entity_poly.entity_id
_entity_poly.type
_entity_poly.pdbx_seq_one_letter_code
_entity_poly.pdbx_strand_id
1 'polypeptide(L)'
;MVNANAAQGLRADKQYNLLLLNDRNQGLSEEVRAAAACAGEEVTIRNRFSEMNAPKDSSSFYKWSDLQILHMESVCTFTLSNLGMFGVDRFDAILPPGTGAIIAIGASQPTVVEAVKKMKMVEEEKMRMVKKARLAVEACDQELKDKAKEVEALKMDRQRKKQHIDELDSIVRLKQAEADMFDLKASEARRELERIQRIILAKSEKSEEDYVYIGWSKYRAHEGTYHSPRRQLQTSSATMASYQL
;
A
#
# COMPACT_ATOMS: atom_id res chain seq x y z
N MET A 1 14.58 -54.35 -44.39
CA MET A 1 13.88 -54.16 -43.09
C MET A 1 13.95 -52.68 -42.74
N VAL A 2 12.90 -51.91 -43.05
CA VAL A 2 12.86 -50.47 -42.73
C VAL A 2 12.54 -50.33 -41.25
N ASN A 3 13.38 -49.56 -40.56
CA ASN A 3 13.56 -49.53 -39.12
C ASN A 3 12.30 -49.01 -38.39
N ALA A 4 11.71 -49.82 -37.52
CA ALA A 4 10.51 -49.47 -36.72
C ALA A 4 10.71 -48.22 -35.83
N ASN A 5 11.97 -47.82 -35.61
CA ASN A 5 12.34 -46.64 -34.82
C ASN A 5 12.04 -45.30 -35.51
N ALA A 6 11.98 -45.23 -36.85
CA ALA A 6 11.70 -43.97 -37.56
C ALA A 6 10.21 -43.55 -37.45
N ALA A 7 9.30 -44.52 -37.39
CA ALA A 7 7.87 -44.27 -37.25
C ALA A 7 7.48 -43.84 -35.82
N GLN A 8 8.24 -44.27 -34.81
CA GLN A 8 8.06 -43.84 -33.42
C GLN A 8 8.56 -42.40 -33.19
N GLY A 9 9.68 -42.01 -33.82
CA GLY A 9 10.19 -40.64 -33.79
C GLY A 9 9.20 -39.62 -34.39
N LEU A 10 8.64 -39.91 -35.57
CA LEU A 10 7.64 -39.02 -36.20
C LEU A 10 6.32 -38.93 -35.42
N ARG A 11 5.94 -39.94 -34.63
CA ARG A 11 4.75 -39.89 -33.77
C ARG A 11 4.99 -39.01 -32.53
N ALA A 12 6.18 -39.09 -31.94
CA ALA A 12 6.57 -38.25 -30.81
C ALA A 12 6.66 -36.77 -31.22
N ASP A 13 7.27 -36.47 -32.37
CA ASP A 13 7.38 -35.10 -32.89
C ASP A 13 6.02 -34.48 -33.25
N LYS A 14 5.07 -35.28 -33.74
CA LYS A 14 3.69 -34.83 -33.98
C LYS A 14 2.93 -34.54 -32.69
N GLN A 15 3.11 -35.35 -31.64
CA GLN A 15 2.48 -35.10 -30.34
C GLN A 15 3.09 -33.89 -29.62
N TYR A 16 4.41 -33.71 -29.68
CA TYR A 16 5.09 -32.56 -29.09
C TYR A 16 4.65 -31.24 -29.75
N ASN A 17 4.55 -31.21 -31.09
CA ASN A 17 4.06 -30.02 -31.79
C ASN A 17 2.59 -29.70 -31.50
N LEU A 18 1.74 -30.71 -31.28
CA LEU A 18 0.34 -30.51 -30.91
C LEU A 18 0.18 -29.92 -29.50
N LEU A 19 1.02 -30.36 -28.54
CA LEU A 19 1.09 -29.80 -27.19
C LEU A 19 1.57 -28.35 -27.18
N LEU A 20 2.62 -28.03 -27.95
CA LEU A 20 3.17 -26.67 -28.10
C LEU A 20 2.21 -25.68 -28.80
N LEU A 21 1.28 -26.18 -29.61
CA LEU A 21 0.20 -25.39 -30.22
C LEU A 21 -0.93 -25.13 -29.23
N ASN A 22 -1.27 -26.11 -28.39
CA ASN A 22 -2.29 -25.97 -27.35
C ASN A 22 -1.88 -24.98 -26.26
N ASP A 23 -0.61 -24.96 -25.85
CA ASP A 23 -0.11 -24.02 -24.83
C ASP A 23 -0.06 -22.56 -25.34
N ARG A 24 0.18 -22.35 -26.64
CA ARG A 24 0.09 -21.01 -27.26
C ARG A 24 -1.33 -20.48 -27.41
N ASN A 25 -2.33 -21.36 -27.37
CA ASN A 25 -3.76 -20.99 -27.51
C ASN A 25 -4.46 -20.64 -26.19
N GLN A 26 -3.80 -20.81 -25.04
CA GLN A 26 -4.40 -20.53 -23.72
C GLN A 26 -4.55 -19.04 -23.41
N GLY A 27 -3.79 -18.16 -24.09
CA GLY A 27 -3.88 -16.70 -23.95
C GLY A 27 -4.70 -16.00 -25.05
N LEU A 28 -5.30 -16.74 -25.97
CA LEU A 28 -6.02 -16.20 -27.12
C LEU A 28 -7.53 -16.10 -26.84
N SER A 29 -8.18 -15.06 -27.37
CA SER A 29 -9.64 -14.91 -27.26
C SER A 29 -10.34 -16.12 -27.88
N GLU A 30 -11.54 -16.42 -27.38
CA GLU A 30 -12.36 -17.56 -27.83
C GLU A 30 -12.54 -17.58 -29.36
N GLU A 31 -12.62 -16.40 -29.97
CA GLU A 31 -12.75 -16.21 -31.41
C GLU A 31 -11.51 -16.67 -32.20
N VAL A 32 -10.31 -16.41 -31.67
CA VAL A 32 -9.04 -16.83 -32.29
C VAL A 32 -8.89 -18.34 -32.19
N ARG A 33 -9.37 -18.94 -31.08
CA ARG A 33 -9.39 -20.39 -30.90
C ARG A 33 -10.35 -21.07 -31.86
N ALA A 34 -11.55 -20.50 -32.05
CA ALA A 34 -12.52 -20.99 -33.02
C ALA A 34 -12.01 -20.89 -34.47
N ALA A 35 -11.35 -19.77 -34.82
CA ALA A 35 -10.73 -19.59 -36.13
C ALA A 35 -9.58 -20.60 -36.37
N ALA A 36 -8.75 -20.85 -35.36
CA ALA A 36 -7.68 -21.85 -35.44
C ALA A 36 -8.21 -23.28 -35.57
N ALA A 37 -9.32 -23.61 -34.89
CA ALA A 37 -10.00 -24.89 -35.01
C ALA A 37 -10.57 -25.11 -36.43
N CYS A 38 -11.31 -24.13 -36.97
CA CYS A 38 -11.81 -24.18 -38.36
C CYS A 38 -10.68 -24.33 -39.38
N ALA A 39 -9.58 -23.60 -39.22
CA ALA A 39 -8.41 -23.73 -40.10
C ALA A 39 -7.76 -25.12 -40.00
N GLY A 40 -7.72 -25.71 -38.80
CA GLY A 40 -7.25 -27.08 -38.58
C GLY A 40 -8.13 -28.13 -39.24
N GLU A 41 -9.45 -27.96 -39.20
CA GLU A 41 -10.39 -28.83 -39.91
C GLU A 41 -10.24 -28.72 -41.43
N GLU A 42 -10.06 -27.52 -41.97
CA GLU A 42 -9.83 -27.31 -43.41
C GLU A 42 -8.57 -28.04 -43.91
N VAL A 43 -7.45 -27.93 -43.16
CA VAL A 43 -6.21 -28.66 -43.46
C VAL A 43 -6.41 -30.17 -43.38
N THR A 44 -7.21 -30.64 -42.42
CA THR A 44 -7.53 -32.06 -42.25
C THR A 44 -8.36 -32.59 -43.41
N ILE A 45 -9.36 -31.84 -43.86
CA ILE A 45 -10.19 -32.18 -45.02
C ILE A 45 -9.33 -32.21 -46.28
N ARG A 46 -8.46 -31.22 -46.49
CA ARG A 46 -7.56 -31.14 -47.65
C ARG A 46 -6.58 -32.31 -47.67
N ASN A 47 -5.94 -32.62 -46.56
CA ASN A 47 -5.02 -33.76 -46.45
C ASN A 47 -5.73 -35.08 -46.72
N ARG A 48 -6.96 -35.27 -46.21
CA ARG A 48 -7.74 -36.47 -46.47
C ARG A 48 -8.10 -36.61 -47.96
N PHE A 49 -8.42 -35.49 -48.63
CA PHE A 49 -8.64 -35.47 -50.08
C PHE A 49 -7.36 -35.78 -50.87
N SER A 50 -6.23 -35.21 -50.47
CA SER A 50 -4.92 -35.52 -51.07
C SER A 50 -4.52 -36.98 -50.87
N GLU A 51 -4.80 -37.58 -49.70
CA GLU A 51 -4.57 -39.01 -49.43
C GLU A 51 -5.49 -39.92 -50.25
N MET A 52 -6.75 -39.51 -50.48
CA MET A 52 -7.69 -40.22 -51.35
C MET A 52 -7.27 -40.16 -52.82
N ASN A 53 -6.69 -39.03 -53.25
CA ASN A 53 -6.22 -38.81 -54.61
C ASN A 53 -4.75 -39.21 -54.84
N ALA A 54 -4.04 -39.68 -53.81
CA ALA A 54 -2.68 -40.17 -53.95
C ALA A 54 -2.69 -41.46 -54.80
N PRO A 55 -1.81 -41.59 -55.81
CA PRO A 55 -1.75 -42.77 -56.66
C PRO A 55 -1.39 -43.99 -55.81
N LYS A 56 -2.36 -44.89 -55.59
CA LYS A 56 -2.18 -46.13 -54.81
C LYS A 56 -1.78 -47.25 -55.75
N ASP A 57 -0.49 -47.53 -55.83
CA ASP A 57 0.15 -48.62 -56.56
C ASP A 57 -0.25 -48.72 -58.06
N SER A 58 0.71 -49.07 -58.91
CA SER A 58 0.55 -49.14 -60.36
C SER A 58 -0.51 -50.15 -60.86
N SER A 59 -1.15 -50.92 -59.97
CA SER A 59 -2.30 -51.77 -60.29
C SER A 59 -3.65 -51.05 -60.26
N SER A 60 -3.74 -49.83 -59.72
CA SER A 60 -5.00 -49.04 -59.72
C SER A 60 -5.20 -48.21 -60.99
N PHE A 61 -4.16 -48.03 -61.79
CA PHE A 61 -4.19 -47.27 -63.04
C PHE A 61 -5.05 -47.92 -64.14
N TYR A 62 -5.23 -49.25 -64.08
CA TYR A 62 -6.07 -50.01 -65.03
C TYR A 62 -7.45 -50.37 -64.49
N LYS A 63 -7.82 -49.95 -63.28
CA LYS A 63 -9.16 -50.28 -62.73
C LYS A 63 -10.31 -49.44 -63.32
N TRP A 64 -9.99 -48.56 -64.27
CA TRP A 64 -10.96 -47.79 -65.06
C TRP A 64 -11.20 -48.37 -66.46
N SER A 65 -10.38 -49.36 -66.87
CA SER A 65 -10.49 -50.00 -68.18
C SER A 65 -11.61 -51.05 -68.24
N ASP A 66 -12.14 -51.46 -67.08
CA ASP A 66 -13.25 -52.42 -66.94
C ASP A 66 -14.60 -51.76 -66.62
N LEU A 67 -14.71 -50.44 -66.76
CA LEU A 67 -16.03 -49.82 -66.92
C LEU A 67 -16.55 -50.29 -68.27
N GLN A 68 -17.19 -51.46 -68.27
CA GLN A 68 -18.14 -51.81 -69.31
C GLN A 68 -18.96 -50.56 -69.56
N ILE A 69 -19.04 -50.13 -70.81
CA ILE A 69 -20.06 -49.20 -71.28
C ILE A 69 -21.38 -49.95 -71.07
N LEU A 70 -21.84 -50.04 -69.81
CA LEU A 70 -23.25 -50.09 -69.52
C LEU A 70 -23.74 -48.83 -70.17
N HIS A 71 -24.34 -49.03 -71.34
CA HIS A 71 -25.16 -48.06 -72.01
C HIS A 71 -25.95 -47.34 -70.90
N MET A 72 -25.55 -46.11 -70.59
CA MET A 72 -26.13 -45.33 -69.50
C MET A 72 -27.45 -44.78 -70.05
N GLU A 73 -28.34 -45.70 -70.38
CA GLU A 73 -29.73 -45.50 -70.81
C GLU A 73 -30.60 -45.13 -69.60
N SER A 74 -29.98 -44.71 -68.49
CA SER A 74 -30.67 -44.11 -67.36
C SER A 74 -30.58 -42.60 -67.53
N VAL A 75 -31.71 -41.98 -67.85
CA VAL A 75 -31.90 -40.53 -67.97
C VAL A 75 -31.46 -39.87 -66.65
N CYS A 76 -30.21 -39.41 -66.60
CA CYS A 76 -29.73 -38.63 -65.47
C CYS A 76 -30.25 -37.21 -65.62
N THR A 77 -31.02 -36.71 -64.67
CA THR A 77 -31.65 -35.38 -64.79
C THR A 77 -30.64 -34.23 -64.68
N PHE A 78 -29.51 -34.44 -63.98
CA PHE A 78 -28.46 -33.43 -63.78
C PHE A 78 -27.04 -34.02 -63.81
N THR A 79 -26.10 -33.28 -64.40
CA THR A 79 -24.66 -33.62 -64.44
C THR A 79 -23.87 -32.65 -63.55
N LEU A 80 -22.75 -33.10 -62.98
CA LEU A 80 -21.82 -32.26 -62.21
C LEU A 80 -20.43 -32.30 -62.83
N SER A 81 -19.83 -31.13 -63.08
CA SER A 81 -18.48 -30.97 -63.61
C SER A 81 -17.65 -30.12 -62.65
N ASN A 82 -16.46 -30.60 -62.26
CA ASN A 82 -15.59 -29.91 -61.31
C ASN A 82 -14.23 -29.64 -61.96
N LEU A 83 -13.96 -28.36 -62.25
CA LEU A 83 -12.64 -27.89 -62.67
C LEU A 83 -11.94 -27.06 -61.59
N GLY A 84 -12.52 -26.97 -60.40
CA GLY A 84 -11.96 -26.20 -59.30
C GLY A 84 -10.60 -26.71 -58.83
N MET A 85 -10.31 -28.01 -58.97
CA MET A 85 -8.98 -28.55 -58.67
C MET A 85 -7.90 -28.11 -59.66
N PHE A 86 -8.30 -27.64 -60.86
CA PHE A 86 -7.41 -27.10 -61.88
C PHE A 86 -7.23 -25.58 -61.77
N GLY A 87 -7.76 -24.96 -60.71
CA GLY A 87 -7.66 -23.50 -60.50
C GLY A 87 -8.56 -22.68 -61.40
N VAL A 88 -9.54 -23.32 -62.08
CA VAL A 88 -10.47 -22.63 -62.97
C VAL A 88 -11.54 -21.93 -62.15
N ASP A 89 -11.56 -20.60 -62.17
CA ASP A 89 -12.51 -19.80 -61.39
C ASP A 89 -13.96 -19.95 -61.92
N ARG A 90 -14.13 -19.90 -63.24
CA ARG A 90 -15.41 -20.11 -63.93
C ARG A 90 -15.17 -20.78 -65.28
N PHE A 91 -16.10 -21.64 -65.68
CA PHE A 91 -16.10 -22.24 -67.01
C PHE A 91 -17.51 -22.53 -67.48
N ASP A 92 -17.67 -22.54 -68.79
CA ASP A 92 -18.91 -22.94 -69.44
C ASP A 92 -18.90 -24.46 -69.64
N ALA A 93 -19.97 -25.12 -69.20
CA ALA A 93 -20.12 -26.55 -69.32
C ALA A 93 -21.08 -26.89 -70.47
N ILE A 94 -20.70 -27.86 -71.30
CA ILE A 94 -21.55 -28.36 -72.38
C ILE A 94 -22.42 -29.48 -71.81
N LEU A 95 -23.73 -29.36 -71.99
CA LEU A 95 -24.71 -30.32 -71.49
C LEU A 95 -24.57 -31.66 -72.24
N PRO A 96 -24.30 -32.77 -71.54
CA PRO A 96 -24.29 -34.09 -72.16
C PRO A 96 -25.69 -34.47 -72.67
N PRO A 97 -25.78 -35.21 -73.78
CA PRO A 97 -27.07 -35.67 -74.30
C PRO A 97 -27.80 -36.54 -73.28
N GLY A 98 -29.12 -36.36 -73.17
CA GLY A 98 -29.97 -37.11 -72.22
C GLY A 98 -30.02 -36.53 -70.79
N THR A 99 -29.40 -35.37 -70.55
CA THR A 99 -29.43 -34.68 -69.24
C THR A 99 -30.12 -33.32 -69.33
N GLY A 100 -30.76 -32.87 -68.23
CA GLY A 100 -31.55 -31.63 -68.20
C GLY A 100 -30.78 -30.40 -67.72
N ALA A 101 -29.75 -30.57 -66.92
CA ALA A 101 -28.89 -29.50 -66.42
C ALA A 101 -27.47 -29.98 -66.13
N ILE A 102 -26.50 -29.06 -66.16
CA ILE A 102 -25.13 -29.31 -65.71
C ILE A 102 -24.71 -28.23 -64.71
N ILE A 103 -24.09 -28.66 -63.60
CA ILE A 103 -23.54 -27.77 -62.57
C ILE A 103 -22.02 -27.71 -62.73
N ALA A 104 -21.48 -26.52 -62.95
CA ALA A 104 -20.06 -26.26 -63.06
C ALA A 104 -19.50 -25.74 -61.72
N ILE A 105 -18.57 -26.48 -61.14
CA ILE A 105 -17.89 -26.12 -59.89
C ILE A 105 -16.49 -25.58 -60.22
N GLY A 106 -16.32 -24.27 -60.01
CA GLY A 106 -15.04 -23.57 -60.10
C GLY A 106 -14.20 -23.68 -58.84
N ALA A 107 -13.04 -23.04 -58.86
CA ALA A 107 -12.08 -23.05 -57.77
C ALA A 107 -12.60 -22.28 -56.55
N SER A 108 -12.24 -22.74 -55.35
CA SER A 108 -12.53 -22.02 -54.11
C SER A 108 -11.59 -20.82 -53.99
N GLN A 109 -12.15 -19.62 -53.81
CA GLN A 109 -11.38 -18.41 -53.52
C GLN A 109 -11.46 -18.05 -52.03
N PRO A 110 -10.33 -17.86 -51.33
CA PRO A 110 -10.33 -17.39 -49.96
C PRO A 110 -10.80 -15.93 -49.92
N THR A 111 -11.97 -15.65 -49.34
CA THR A 111 -12.51 -14.29 -49.21
C THR A 111 -12.24 -13.73 -47.81
N VAL A 112 -11.56 -12.59 -47.72
CA VAL A 112 -11.12 -11.96 -46.44
C VAL A 112 -12.17 -11.04 -45.80
N VAL A 113 -13.42 -11.07 -46.27
CA VAL A 113 -14.46 -10.10 -45.90
C VAL A 113 -14.76 -10.13 -44.39
N GLU A 114 -14.82 -11.33 -43.82
CA GLU A 114 -15.16 -11.50 -42.41
C GLU A 114 -13.99 -11.12 -41.49
N ALA A 115 -12.75 -11.43 -41.89
CA ALA A 115 -11.55 -11.07 -41.15
C ALA A 115 -11.39 -9.54 -41.07
N VAL A 116 -11.60 -8.83 -42.18
CA VAL A 116 -11.53 -7.35 -42.21
C VAL A 116 -12.60 -6.73 -41.31
N LYS A 117 -13.81 -7.30 -41.29
CA LYS A 117 -14.89 -6.83 -40.40
C LYS A 117 -14.50 -7.00 -38.92
N LYS A 118 -13.97 -8.16 -38.54
CA LYS A 118 -13.50 -8.43 -37.17
C LYS A 118 -12.35 -7.50 -36.77
N MET A 119 -11.41 -7.25 -37.68
CA MET A 119 -10.29 -6.33 -37.43
C MET A 119 -10.77 -4.90 -37.13
N LYS A 120 -11.76 -4.39 -37.87
CA LYS A 120 -12.33 -3.06 -37.62
C LYS A 120 -12.99 -2.97 -36.23
N MET A 121 -13.74 -3.99 -35.83
CA MET A 121 -14.35 -4.04 -34.50
C MET A 121 -13.30 -4.02 -33.39
N VAL A 122 -12.21 -4.79 -33.56
CA VAL A 122 -11.09 -4.81 -32.59
C VAL A 122 -10.40 -3.46 -32.50
N GLU A 123 -10.23 -2.76 -33.62
CA GLU A 123 -9.59 -1.45 -33.65
C GLU A 123 -10.44 -0.37 -32.97
N GLU A 124 -11.74 -0.34 -33.24
CA GLU A 124 -12.68 0.57 -32.58
C GLU A 124 -12.72 0.33 -31.06
N GLU A 125 -12.78 -0.94 -30.65
CA GLU A 125 -12.81 -1.31 -29.24
C GLU A 125 -11.48 -0.97 -28.53
N LYS A 126 -10.34 -1.23 -29.18
CA LYS A 126 -9.02 -0.80 -28.69
C LYS A 126 -8.96 0.72 -28.56
N MET A 127 -9.43 1.47 -29.55
CA MET A 127 -9.44 2.93 -29.50
C MET A 127 -10.30 3.43 -28.33
N ARG A 128 -11.47 2.82 -28.10
CA ARG A 128 -12.34 3.13 -26.96
C ARG A 128 -11.65 2.87 -25.63
N MET A 129 -10.99 1.72 -25.50
CA MET A 129 -10.24 1.34 -24.29
C MET A 129 -9.08 2.30 -24.02
N VAL A 130 -8.29 2.67 -25.05
CA VAL A 130 -7.17 3.61 -24.91
C VAL A 130 -7.66 5.00 -24.50
N LYS A 131 -8.76 5.49 -25.07
CA LYS A 131 -9.36 6.78 -24.67
C LYS A 131 -9.76 6.76 -23.20
N LYS A 132 -10.43 5.69 -22.75
CA LYS A 132 -10.82 5.53 -21.34
C LYS A 132 -9.60 5.48 -20.42
N ALA A 133 -8.58 4.69 -20.78
CA ALA A 133 -7.35 4.58 -20.01
C ALA A 133 -6.63 5.93 -19.90
N ARG A 134 -6.56 6.68 -21.00
CA ARG A 134 -5.94 8.02 -21.02
C ARG A 134 -6.64 8.99 -20.08
N LEU A 135 -7.97 9.06 -20.12
CA LEU A 135 -8.73 9.92 -19.20
C LEU A 135 -8.52 9.52 -17.73
N ALA A 136 -8.38 8.22 -17.44
CA ALA A 136 -8.10 7.74 -16.09
C ALA A 136 -6.71 8.17 -15.60
N VAL A 137 -5.70 8.13 -16.48
CA VAL A 137 -4.35 8.62 -16.17
C VAL A 137 -4.36 10.12 -15.96
N GLU A 138 -5.01 10.89 -16.84
CA GLU A 138 -5.12 12.35 -16.70
C GLU A 138 -5.82 12.75 -15.38
N ALA A 139 -6.86 12.01 -14.97
CA ALA A 139 -7.51 12.22 -13.68
C ALA A 139 -6.58 11.91 -12.49
N CYS A 140 -5.80 10.83 -12.56
CA CYS A 140 -4.84 10.46 -11.53
C CYS A 140 -3.72 11.51 -11.39
N ASP A 141 -3.19 12.02 -12.50
CA ASP A 141 -2.19 13.09 -12.52
C ASP A 141 -2.71 14.37 -11.87
N GLN A 142 -3.98 14.72 -12.11
CA GLN A 142 -4.59 15.88 -11.50
C GLN A 142 -4.78 15.70 -9.99
N GLU A 143 -5.25 14.52 -9.55
CA GLU A 143 -5.38 14.20 -8.12
C GLU A 143 -4.03 14.27 -7.38
N LEU A 144 -2.95 13.79 -8.01
CA LEU A 144 -1.59 13.89 -7.45
C LEU A 144 -1.13 15.34 -7.29
N LYS A 145 -1.43 16.21 -8.27
CA LYS A 145 -1.11 17.64 -8.17
C LYS A 145 -1.86 18.32 -7.03
N ASP A 146 -3.13 17.98 -6.85
CA ASP A 146 -3.94 18.58 -5.79
C ASP A 146 -3.50 18.10 -4.41
N LYS A 147 -3.18 16.80 -4.25
CA LYS A 147 -2.55 16.27 -3.03
C LYS A 147 -1.18 16.91 -2.74
N ALA A 148 -0.37 17.19 -3.76
CA ALA A 148 0.91 17.87 -3.57
C ALA A 148 0.74 19.28 -2.99
N LYS A 149 -0.26 20.03 -3.47
CA LYS A 149 -0.60 21.36 -2.90
C LYS A 149 -1.11 21.25 -1.46
N GLU A 150 -1.93 20.25 -1.17
CA GLU A 150 -2.45 20.00 0.17
C GLU A 150 -1.31 19.66 1.16
N VAL A 151 -0.35 18.83 0.75
CA VAL A 151 0.83 18.50 1.56
C VAL A 151 1.64 19.76 1.89
N GLU A 152 1.85 20.65 0.93
CA GLU A 152 2.56 21.91 1.18
C GLU A 152 1.77 22.84 2.12
N ALA A 153 0.44 22.93 1.97
CA ALA A 153 -0.40 23.70 2.89
C ALA A 153 -0.33 23.14 4.33
N LEU A 154 -0.41 21.83 4.49
CA LEU A 154 -0.30 21.15 5.80
C LEU A 154 1.08 21.34 6.43
N LYS A 155 2.15 21.35 5.62
CA LYS A 155 3.51 21.62 6.10
C LYS A 155 3.64 23.03 6.66
N MET A 156 3.06 24.02 5.99
CA MET A 156 3.04 25.40 6.48
C MET A 156 2.22 25.53 7.78
N ASP A 157 1.06 24.88 7.88
CA ASP A 157 0.24 24.88 9.10
C ASP A 157 0.96 24.20 10.27
N ARG A 158 1.64 23.08 10.02
CA ARG A 158 2.50 22.42 11.00
C ARG A 158 3.60 23.35 11.51
N GLN A 159 4.22 24.13 10.63
CA GLN A 159 5.27 25.08 11.02
C GLN A 159 4.71 26.22 11.88
N ARG A 160 3.52 26.74 11.56
CA ARG A 160 2.82 27.74 12.41
C ARG A 160 2.49 27.18 13.79
N LYS A 161 1.93 25.96 13.85
CA LYS A 161 1.64 25.29 15.13
C LYS A 161 2.90 25.06 15.94
N LYS A 162 4.02 24.72 15.29
CA LYS A 162 5.32 24.60 15.97
C LYS A 162 5.74 25.94 16.61
N GLN A 163 5.64 27.05 15.88
CA GLN A 163 5.94 28.38 16.42
C GLN A 163 5.07 28.70 17.65
N HIS A 164 3.76 28.42 17.58
CA HIS A 164 2.87 28.61 18.73
C HIS A 164 3.22 27.72 19.93
N ILE A 165 3.65 26.49 19.70
CA ILE A 165 4.11 25.61 20.79
C ILE A 165 5.37 26.19 21.43
N ASP A 166 6.34 26.65 20.64
CA ASP A 166 7.58 27.25 21.15
C ASP A 166 7.30 28.54 21.95
N GLU A 167 6.34 29.37 21.49
CA GLU A 167 5.84 30.55 22.21
C GLU A 167 5.21 30.18 23.56
N LEU A 168 4.30 29.19 23.57
CA LEU A 168 3.65 28.71 24.79
C LEU A 168 4.67 28.14 25.78
N ASP A 169 5.64 27.36 25.30
CA ASP A 169 6.69 26.77 26.13
C ASP A 169 7.58 27.85 26.77
N SER A 170 7.85 28.95 26.05
CA SER A 170 8.51 30.13 26.62
C SER A 170 7.71 30.76 27.76
N ILE A 171 6.40 30.94 27.57
CA ILE A 171 5.50 31.50 28.60
C ILE A 171 5.45 30.57 29.83
N VAL A 172 5.32 29.26 29.62
CA VAL A 172 5.31 28.28 30.71
C VAL A 172 6.61 28.35 31.51
N ARG A 173 7.76 28.38 30.84
CA ARG A 173 9.07 28.52 31.51
C ARG A 173 9.16 29.80 32.35
N LEU A 174 8.71 30.93 31.80
CA LEU A 174 8.70 32.20 32.53
C LEU A 174 7.78 32.14 33.75
N LYS A 175 6.58 31.57 33.61
CA LYS A 175 5.63 31.43 34.71
C LYS A 175 6.13 30.49 35.80
N GLN A 176 6.84 29.42 35.42
CA GLN A 176 7.48 28.54 36.38
C GLN A 176 8.58 29.28 37.16
N ALA A 177 9.45 30.03 36.48
CA ALA A 177 10.49 30.82 37.14
C ALA A 177 9.91 31.91 38.05
N GLU A 178 8.81 32.56 37.64
CA GLU A 178 8.07 33.50 38.49
C GLU A 178 7.55 32.79 39.76
N ALA A 179 6.91 31.62 39.62
CA ALA A 179 6.41 30.85 40.75
C ALA A 179 7.53 30.45 41.73
N ASP A 180 8.66 29.94 41.22
CA ASP A 180 9.81 29.56 42.03
C ASP A 180 10.37 30.76 42.82
N MET A 181 10.45 31.93 42.18
CA MET A 181 10.83 33.20 42.82
C MET A 181 9.87 33.61 43.94
N PHE A 182 8.55 33.47 43.73
CA PHE A 182 7.56 33.74 44.75
C PHE A 182 7.69 32.80 45.94
N ASP A 183 7.94 31.51 45.70
CA ASP A 183 8.15 30.52 46.75
C ASP A 183 9.42 30.78 47.56
N LEU A 184 10.52 31.14 46.89
CA LEU A 184 11.76 31.56 47.54
C LEU A 184 11.49 32.75 48.46
N LYS A 185 10.84 33.80 47.96
CA LYS A 185 10.51 35.00 48.74
C LYS A 185 9.59 34.70 49.93
N ALA A 186 8.60 33.82 49.74
CA ALA A 186 7.73 33.37 50.82
C ALA A 186 8.51 32.60 51.90
N SER A 187 9.47 31.75 51.48
CA SER A 187 10.33 31.01 52.42
C SER A 187 11.29 31.92 53.19
N GLU A 188 11.85 32.95 52.55
CA GLU A 188 12.70 33.95 53.19
C GLU A 188 11.93 34.77 54.23
N ALA A 189 10.71 35.21 53.89
CA ALA A 189 9.85 35.91 54.83
C ALA A 189 9.50 35.05 56.06
N ARG A 190 9.24 33.74 55.88
CA ARG A 190 9.03 32.81 56.99
C ARG A 190 10.27 32.70 57.90
N ARG A 191 11.46 32.55 57.32
CA ARG A 191 12.72 32.50 58.09
C ARG A 191 13.00 33.79 58.86
N GLU A 192 12.68 34.95 58.26
CA GLU A 192 12.81 36.25 58.92
C GLU A 192 11.89 36.36 60.12
N LEU A 193 10.63 35.96 59.95
CA LEU A 193 9.66 35.92 61.04
C LEU A 193 10.15 35.02 62.18
N GLU A 194 10.64 33.82 61.87
CA GLU A 194 11.18 32.89 62.88
C GLU A 194 12.40 33.48 63.60
N ARG A 195 13.24 34.26 62.92
CA ARG A 195 14.37 34.97 63.56
C ARG A 195 13.86 36.03 64.52
N ILE A 196 12.90 36.85 64.11
CA ILE A 196 12.30 37.89 64.96
C ILE A 196 11.60 37.26 66.16
N GLN A 197 10.83 36.18 65.94
CA GLN A 197 10.16 35.43 67.01
C GLN A 197 11.14 34.90 68.05
N ARG A 198 12.28 34.33 67.63
CA ARG A 198 13.34 33.90 68.57
C ARG A 198 13.89 35.05 69.42
N ILE A 199 14.11 36.23 68.81
CA ILE A 199 14.57 37.41 69.55
C ILE A 199 13.52 37.85 70.57
N ILE A 200 12.24 37.85 70.21
CA ILE A 200 11.15 38.22 71.11
C ILE A 200 11.09 37.25 72.30
N LEU A 201 11.12 35.94 72.05
CA LEU A 201 11.09 34.91 73.10
C LEU A 201 12.30 35.02 74.05
N ALA A 202 13.51 35.18 73.51
CA ALA A 202 14.71 35.35 74.33
C ALA A 202 14.66 36.64 75.17
N LYS A 203 14.06 37.71 74.63
CA LYS A 203 13.85 38.96 75.38
C LYS A 203 12.77 38.82 76.46
N SER A 204 11.69 38.08 76.21
CA SER A 204 10.65 37.85 77.22
C SER A 204 11.14 36.97 78.36
N GLU A 205 11.84 35.87 78.07
CA GLU A 205 12.43 34.98 79.07
C GLU A 205 13.42 35.73 79.97
N LYS A 206 14.32 36.52 79.38
CA LYS A 206 15.25 37.36 80.16
C LYS A 206 14.52 38.38 81.03
N SER A 207 13.43 38.98 80.53
CA SER A 207 12.64 39.91 81.34
C SER A 207 11.91 39.21 82.49
N GLU A 208 11.41 37.98 82.29
CA GLU A 208 10.79 37.17 83.35
C GLU A 208 11.81 36.74 84.41
N GLU A 209 13.02 36.34 84.00
CA GLU A 209 14.15 36.08 84.91
C GLU A 209 14.51 37.32 85.75
N ASP A 210 14.59 38.50 85.13
CA ASP A 210 14.85 39.77 85.81
C ASP A 210 13.72 40.10 86.82
N TYR A 211 12.45 39.87 86.45
CA TYR A 211 11.29 40.04 87.35
C TYR A 211 11.34 39.08 88.54
N VAL A 212 11.63 37.79 88.32
CA VAL A 212 11.72 36.76 89.37
C VAL A 212 12.91 37.04 90.29
N TYR A 213 14.06 37.46 89.76
CA TYR A 213 15.26 37.78 90.53
C TYR A 213 15.08 38.97 91.48
N ILE A 214 14.42 40.04 91.01
CA ILE A 214 14.08 41.21 91.85
C ILE A 214 13.09 40.80 92.95
N GLY A 215 12.09 39.97 92.63
CA GLY A 215 11.13 39.42 93.60
C GLY A 215 11.80 38.59 94.70
N TRP A 216 12.70 37.68 94.31
CA TRP A 216 13.49 36.85 95.23
C TRP A 216 14.41 37.69 96.14
N SER A 217 15.04 38.72 95.59
CA SER A 217 15.91 39.63 96.36
C SER A 217 15.13 40.44 97.40
N LYS A 218 13.90 40.86 97.07
CA LYS A 218 12.97 41.51 98.02
C LYS A 218 12.48 40.57 99.11
N TYR A 219 12.15 39.31 98.77
CA TYR A 219 11.76 38.30 99.77
C TYR A 219 12.89 38.01 100.77
N ARG A 220 14.14 37.90 100.30
CA ARG A 220 15.32 37.67 101.17
C ARG A 220 15.59 38.84 102.12
N ALA A 221 15.35 40.08 101.68
CA ALA A 221 15.44 41.26 102.54
C ALA A 221 14.36 41.26 103.65
N HIS A 222 13.19 40.68 103.38
CA HIS A 222 12.13 40.49 104.37
C HIS A 222 12.41 39.33 105.35
N GLU A 223 13.07 38.25 104.95
CA GLU A 223 13.46 37.18 105.89
C GLU A 223 14.62 37.58 106.83
N GLY A 224 15.47 38.52 106.42
CA GLY A 224 16.54 39.07 107.27
C GLY A 224 16.07 40.02 108.39
N THR A 225 14.78 40.32 108.49
CA THR A 225 14.23 41.27 109.49
C THR A 225 13.52 40.62 110.69
N TYR A 226 13.52 39.29 110.78
CA TYR A 226 12.92 38.54 111.90
C TYR A 226 13.86 37.49 112.51
N HIS A 227 15.11 37.84 112.86
CA HIS A 227 15.87 37.10 113.89
C HIS A 227 16.83 38.08 114.61
N SER A 228 16.60 38.24 115.90
CA SER A 228 17.19 39.20 116.86
C SER A 228 18.36 38.53 117.66
N PRO A 229 18.79 38.96 118.86
CA PRO A 229 19.47 40.17 119.36
C PRO A 229 20.69 39.85 120.32
N ARG A 230 21.17 40.87 121.07
CA ARG A 230 22.04 40.92 122.31
C ARG A 230 23.54 41.22 122.10
N ARG A 231 24.05 42.39 122.55
CA ARG A 231 24.49 42.81 123.93
C ARG A 231 25.66 41.93 124.45
N GLN A 232 26.79 42.41 124.98
CA GLN A 232 27.15 43.65 125.71
C GLN A 232 28.70 43.65 125.98
N LEU A 233 29.28 44.86 126.19
CA LEU A 233 30.32 45.29 127.20
C LEU A 233 31.61 44.43 127.36
N GLN A 234 32.83 44.93 127.62
CA GLN A 234 33.33 46.17 128.25
C GLN A 234 34.89 46.26 128.16
N THR A 235 35.44 47.46 128.45
CA THR A 235 36.77 47.79 129.05
C THR A 235 38.06 47.56 128.22
N SER A 236 39.12 48.39 128.21
CA SER A 236 39.49 49.64 128.90
C SER A 236 40.85 50.18 128.40
N SER A 237 41.15 51.45 128.75
CA SER A 237 42.48 52.11 128.93
C SER A 237 43.09 52.83 127.69
N ALA A 238 42.89 54.16 127.57
CA ALA A 238 43.71 55.30 128.05
C ALA A 238 44.95 55.60 127.16
N THR A 239 45.19 56.84 126.72
CA THR A 239 45.88 57.89 127.53
C THR A 239 45.70 59.30 126.92
N MET A 240 45.62 60.31 127.81
CA MET A 240 45.54 61.77 127.60
C MET A 240 46.82 62.43 127.02
N ALA A 241 46.66 63.60 126.39
CA ALA A 241 47.39 64.87 126.65
C ALA A 241 46.89 65.96 125.66
N SER A 242 46.10 66.96 126.09
CA SER A 242 46.50 68.32 126.55
C SER A 242 46.44 69.38 125.42
N TYR A 243 45.45 70.29 125.45
CA TYR A 243 45.55 71.76 125.76
C TYR A 243 46.27 72.58 124.66
N GLN A 244 45.91 73.79 124.22
CA GLN A 244 45.05 74.93 124.62
C GLN A 244 45.01 75.84 123.35
N LEU A 245 43.92 76.53 122.99
CA LEU A 245 43.45 77.84 123.49
C LEU A 245 42.04 78.09 122.94
#